data_AF-A0A1W1C2M1-F1
#
_entry.id   AF-A0A1W1C2M1-F1
#
_cell.length_a   1.000
_cell.length_b   1.000
_cell.length_c   1.000
_cell.angle_alpha   90.00
_cell.angle_beta   90.00
_cell.angle_gamma   90.00
#
_symmetry.space_group_name_H-M   'P 1'
#
loop_
_entity.id
_entity.type
_entity.pdbx_description
1 polymer ?
#
loop_
_entity_poly.entity_id
_entity_poly.type
_entity_poly.pdbx_seq_one_letter_code
_entity_poly.pdbx_strand_id
1 'polypeptide(L)'
;MSKTYFDETHCAFGHPKSTFMQWMLTVDHKRIGIMYAAVMFTFFFVAVFTALAMRIELFAPGGQFMDGDTFNQAFTLHGVIMIFLFIIPGIPAIFGNIVMPLMIGAKDVSFPRLNWATFWLYILGCIIALASLFVGEGVADTGWTFYAPYSMNTDTNVIMALVAAFVLGFASILTGLNFLVTIHRLRAPGMTFFKMPLFVWGIYATAWIQLLATPVVGITLVLAILEKYFGIGIFDPAKGGDPVLFQHLFWIYSHPAVYLMILPAFGIMSEIIPTFSRKEIFGYRTIALSSASIAGIGYLVWGHHLYTSGMSDTAKTVFSFLTFFVAIPTGVKFYDWVATMYQGKIVLSTPMIWAMGTIITFAIGGITGITITMIGLDIHLQDTYYTVAHFHYAILGGVVFLMFAGMHYWFPLITGKMYDEKKAKIAFYLNFIGFNLLWFPMFIAGYYGMPRRYFDYLPEFQIYHQISFFGAIIFIAGLIYMFWVFFKGWTKGEASTPNPWNATTLEWHLPTSPPPLENHSKVPYVDFNPYEYHQGEPVVKFNYETMQRID
;
A
#
# COMPACT_ATOMS: atom_id res chain seq x y z
N MET A 1 35.74 9.11 0.34
CA MET A 1 34.27 8.93 0.22
C MET A 1 33.89 7.76 1.09
N SER A 2 32.88 7.91 1.96
CA SER A 2 32.28 6.77 2.65
C SER A 2 31.66 5.84 1.61
N LYS A 3 31.85 4.53 1.78
CA LYS A 3 31.19 3.52 0.95
C LYS A 3 29.68 3.60 1.15
N THR A 4 28.93 3.47 0.07
CA THR A 4 27.47 3.44 0.11
C THR A 4 26.97 2.08 0.56
N TYR A 5 25.69 1.97 0.90
CA TYR A 5 25.10 0.67 1.16
C TYR A 5 25.09 -0.25 -0.07
N PHE A 6 25.39 0.21 -1.29
CA PHE A 6 25.60 -0.70 -2.44
C PHE A 6 26.97 -1.37 -2.39
N ASP A 7 27.98 -0.69 -1.86
CA ASP A 7 29.37 -1.12 -1.87
C ASP A 7 29.68 -2.11 -0.74
N GLU A 8 29.01 -1.96 0.39
CA GLU A 8 29.21 -2.80 1.57
C GLU A 8 27.91 -3.04 2.35
N THR A 9 27.92 -4.06 3.19
CA THR A 9 26.80 -4.37 4.09
C THR A 9 27.25 -5.19 5.28
N HIS A 10 26.49 -5.09 6.38
CA HIS A 10 26.50 -6.10 7.41
C HIS A 10 25.63 -7.29 7.00
N CYS A 11 26.06 -8.50 7.36
CA CYS A 11 25.34 -9.73 7.06
C CYS A 11 24.88 -10.41 8.34
N ALA A 12 23.75 -11.13 8.27
CA ALA A 12 23.21 -11.92 9.37
C ALA A 12 24.18 -13.04 9.77
N PHE A 13 24.89 -13.62 8.78
CA PHE A 13 25.86 -14.69 8.97
C PHE A 13 27.14 -14.42 8.18
N GLY A 14 28.27 -14.33 8.89
CA GLY A 14 29.61 -14.21 8.29
C GLY A 14 29.81 -12.96 7.43
N HIS A 15 30.88 -12.99 6.62
CA HIS A 15 31.23 -11.93 5.66
C HIS A 15 31.47 -12.56 4.28
N PRO A 16 30.39 -12.90 3.53
CA PRO A 16 30.53 -13.55 2.24
C PRO A 16 31.25 -12.64 1.22
N LYS A 17 32.16 -13.23 0.43
CA LYS A 17 32.86 -12.51 -0.64
C LYS A 17 31.97 -12.25 -1.87
N SER A 18 30.98 -13.11 -2.12
CA SER A 18 30.07 -12.98 -3.25
C SER A 18 29.04 -11.87 -3.00
N THR A 19 28.93 -10.93 -3.93
CA THR A 19 27.93 -9.84 -3.89
C THR A 19 26.51 -10.40 -3.77
N PHE A 20 26.19 -11.49 -4.47
CA PHE A 20 24.88 -12.14 -4.36
C PHE A 20 24.58 -12.57 -2.92
N MET A 21 25.53 -13.25 -2.27
CA MET A 21 25.36 -13.70 -0.89
C MET A 21 25.32 -12.53 0.10
N GLN A 22 26.02 -11.42 -0.17
CA GLN A 22 25.90 -10.20 0.63
C GLN A 22 24.50 -9.60 0.59
N TRP A 23 23.83 -9.62 -0.57
CA TRP A 23 22.43 -9.19 -0.67
C TRP A 23 21.49 -10.18 0.02
N MET A 24 21.67 -11.48 -0.16
CA MET A 24 20.80 -12.49 0.46
C MET A 24 20.89 -12.51 1.98
N LEU A 25 22.06 -12.20 2.54
CA LEU A 25 22.31 -12.21 3.98
C LEU A 25 22.33 -10.81 4.62
N THR A 26 22.01 -9.76 3.87
CA THR A 26 22.07 -8.38 4.37
C THR A 26 21.18 -8.15 5.58
N VAL A 27 21.65 -7.41 6.58
CA VAL A 27 20.79 -6.86 7.64
C VAL A 27 20.48 -5.38 7.45
N ASP A 28 21.09 -4.74 6.45
CA ASP A 28 20.87 -3.33 6.15
C ASP A 28 19.42 -3.07 5.68
N HIS A 29 18.71 -2.18 6.40
CA HIS A 29 17.32 -1.82 6.11
C HIS A 29 17.09 -1.29 4.68
N LYS A 30 18.06 -0.59 4.08
CA LYS A 30 17.93 -0.02 2.74
C LYS A 30 17.96 -1.14 1.69
N ARG A 31 18.91 -2.09 1.82
CA ARG A 31 18.96 -3.28 0.96
C ARG A 31 17.71 -4.14 1.11
N ILE A 32 17.25 -4.39 2.33
CA ILE A 32 16.03 -5.17 2.60
C ILE A 32 14.81 -4.53 1.92
N GLY A 33 14.63 -3.22 2.03
CA GLY A 33 13.52 -2.53 1.38
C GLY A 33 13.59 -2.59 -0.16
N ILE A 34 14.78 -2.57 -0.76
CA ILE A 34 14.96 -2.78 -2.21
C ILE A 34 14.61 -4.21 -2.62
N MET A 35 15.01 -5.21 -1.82
CA MET A 35 14.66 -6.62 -2.08
C MET A 35 13.15 -6.84 -2.01
N TYR A 36 12.47 -6.23 -1.03
CA TYR A 36 11.01 -6.21 -0.97
C TYR A 36 10.42 -5.60 -2.24
N ALA A 37 10.89 -4.43 -2.66
CA ALA A 37 10.40 -3.76 -3.87
C ALA A 37 10.56 -4.64 -5.12
N ALA A 38 11.71 -5.28 -5.32
CA ALA A 38 11.97 -6.14 -6.48
C ALA A 38 10.97 -7.31 -6.57
N VAL A 39 10.72 -7.99 -5.46
CA VAL A 39 9.79 -9.13 -5.42
C VAL A 39 8.34 -8.66 -5.56
N MET A 40 7.96 -7.61 -4.83
CA MET A 40 6.62 -7.02 -4.88
C MET A 40 6.25 -6.51 -6.29
N PHE A 41 7.17 -5.83 -6.98
CA PHE A 41 6.88 -5.35 -8.33
C PHE A 41 6.82 -6.49 -9.35
N THR A 42 7.56 -7.59 -9.14
CA THR A 42 7.38 -8.80 -9.96
C THR A 42 5.94 -9.32 -9.86
N PHE A 43 5.44 -9.47 -8.64
CA PHE A 43 4.06 -9.89 -8.39
C PHE A 43 3.02 -8.86 -8.89
N PHE A 44 3.29 -7.57 -8.71
CA PHE A 44 2.44 -6.50 -9.26
C PHE A 44 2.24 -6.65 -10.77
N PHE A 45 3.33 -6.87 -11.53
CA PHE A 45 3.21 -7.06 -12.98
C PHE A 45 2.44 -8.33 -13.33
N VAL A 46 2.66 -9.44 -12.62
CA VAL A 46 1.85 -10.67 -12.80
C VAL A 46 0.36 -10.34 -12.63
N ALA A 47 -0.02 -9.70 -11.53
CA ALA A 47 -1.41 -9.35 -11.26
C ALA A 47 -2.00 -8.35 -12.27
N VAL A 48 -1.22 -7.39 -12.75
CA VAL A 48 -1.64 -6.43 -13.79
C VAL A 48 -1.89 -7.14 -15.12
N PHE A 49 -1.03 -8.07 -15.53
CA PHE A 49 -1.25 -8.84 -16.75
C PHE A 49 -2.41 -9.84 -16.61
N THR A 50 -2.61 -10.45 -15.44
CA THR A 50 -3.82 -11.24 -15.15
C THR A 50 -5.08 -10.38 -15.25
N ALA A 51 -5.07 -9.15 -14.72
CA ALA A 51 -6.18 -8.22 -14.86
C ALA A 51 -6.44 -7.79 -16.31
N LEU A 52 -5.37 -7.58 -17.10
CA LEU A 52 -5.51 -7.30 -18.53
C LEU A 52 -6.17 -8.47 -19.26
N ALA A 53 -5.77 -9.71 -18.95
CA ALA A 53 -6.37 -10.89 -19.55
C ALA A 53 -7.88 -10.95 -19.25
N MET A 54 -8.30 -10.72 -18.00
CA MET A 54 -9.73 -10.60 -17.66
C MET A 54 -10.43 -9.45 -18.39
N ARG A 55 -9.74 -8.34 -18.67
CA ARG A 55 -10.32 -7.22 -19.43
C ARG A 55 -10.42 -7.48 -20.92
N ILE A 56 -9.53 -8.29 -21.48
CA ILE A 56 -9.65 -8.78 -22.87
C ILE A 56 -10.86 -9.72 -22.96
N GLU A 57 -11.02 -10.62 -21.99
CA GLU A 57 -12.17 -11.53 -21.93
C GLU A 57 -13.48 -10.73 -21.92
N LEU A 58 -13.55 -9.70 -21.09
CA LEU A 58 -14.73 -8.84 -20.98
C LEU A 58 -14.85 -7.77 -22.08
N PHE A 59 -14.17 -7.87 -23.22
CA PHE A 59 -14.26 -6.84 -24.27
C PHE A 59 -15.59 -6.89 -25.04
N ALA A 60 -16.16 -8.08 -25.21
CA ALA A 60 -17.44 -8.32 -25.87
C ALA A 60 -18.28 -9.34 -25.07
N PRO A 61 -19.62 -9.30 -25.20
CA PRO A 61 -20.48 -10.35 -24.63
C PRO A 61 -20.16 -11.74 -25.20
N GLY A 62 -20.41 -12.77 -24.40
CA GLY A 62 -20.02 -14.16 -24.64
C GLY A 62 -18.61 -14.48 -24.16
N GLY A 63 -18.29 -15.76 -24.03
CA GLY A 63 -16.93 -16.21 -23.77
C GLY A 63 -16.02 -15.97 -24.98
N GLN A 64 -14.84 -15.42 -24.74
CA GLN A 64 -13.83 -15.15 -25.78
C GLN A 64 -12.74 -16.22 -25.76
N PHE A 65 -11.96 -16.27 -24.68
CA PHE A 65 -10.84 -17.21 -24.55
C PHE A 65 -10.68 -17.83 -23.15
N MET A 66 -11.39 -17.32 -22.13
CA MET A 66 -11.51 -17.93 -20.81
C MET A 66 -12.91 -18.51 -20.62
N ASP A 67 -13.00 -19.69 -20.02
CA ASP A 67 -14.26 -20.17 -19.45
C ASP A 67 -14.50 -19.55 -18.06
N GLY A 68 -15.68 -19.80 -17.49
CA GLY A 68 -16.08 -19.24 -16.19
C GLY A 68 -15.15 -19.65 -15.04
N ASP A 69 -14.68 -20.90 -15.03
CA ASP A 69 -13.79 -21.42 -13.98
C ASP A 69 -12.42 -20.75 -14.06
N THR A 70 -11.84 -20.66 -15.27
CA THR A 70 -10.57 -19.97 -15.51
C THR A 70 -10.68 -18.48 -15.12
N PHE A 71 -11.80 -17.83 -15.43
CA PHE A 71 -12.04 -16.45 -15.03
C PHE A 71 -12.09 -16.28 -13.51
N ASN A 72 -12.77 -17.17 -12.78
CA ASN A 72 -12.84 -17.14 -11.32
C ASN A 72 -11.47 -17.36 -10.66
N GLN A 73 -10.66 -18.26 -11.22
CA GLN A 73 -9.28 -18.49 -10.79
C GLN A 73 -8.40 -17.26 -11.06
N ALA A 74 -8.50 -16.65 -12.24
CA ALA A 74 -7.76 -15.44 -12.60
C ALA A 74 -8.14 -14.25 -11.69
N PHE A 75 -9.43 -14.08 -11.42
CA PHE A 75 -9.96 -13.07 -10.49
C PHE A 75 -9.41 -13.27 -9.07
N THR A 76 -9.44 -14.52 -8.60
CA THR A 76 -8.95 -14.88 -7.27
C THR A 76 -7.45 -14.62 -7.16
N LEU A 77 -6.67 -15.07 -8.15
CA LEU A 77 -5.23 -14.86 -8.22
C LEU A 77 -4.86 -13.37 -8.22
N HIS A 78 -5.53 -12.57 -9.07
CA HIS A 78 -5.32 -11.13 -9.11
C HIS A 78 -5.55 -10.50 -7.72
N GLY A 79 -6.67 -10.82 -7.07
CA GLY A 79 -7.02 -10.27 -5.76
C GLY A 79 -6.01 -10.69 -4.67
N VAL A 80 -5.64 -11.97 -4.62
CA VAL A 80 -4.70 -12.49 -3.63
C VAL A 80 -3.32 -11.84 -3.77
N ILE A 81 -2.80 -11.75 -5.01
CA ILE A 81 -1.52 -11.11 -5.27
C ILE A 81 -1.57 -9.64 -4.88
N MET A 82 -2.56 -8.89 -5.38
CA MET A 82 -2.61 -7.45 -5.12
C MET A 82 -2.76 -7.15 -3.63
N ILE A 83 -3.64 -7.84 -2.91
CA ILE A 83 -3.88 -7.54 -1.50
C ILE A 83 -2.72 -8.03 -0.62
N PHE A 84 -2.42 -9.33 -0.64
CA PHE A 84 -1.53 -9.94 0.35
C PHE A 84 -0.05 -9.86 -0.02
N LEU A 85 0.29 -9.92 -1.31
CA LEU A 85 1.67 -9.96 -1.78
C LEU A 85 2.19 -8.57 -2.18
N PHE A 86 1.30 -7.62 -2.53
CA PHE A 86 1.72 -6.30 -2.98
C PHE A 86 1.33 -5.16 -2.03
N ILE A 87 0.03 -4.88 -1.84
CA ILE A 87 -0.41 -3.60 -1.26
C ILE A 87 -0.31 -3.57 0.26
N ILE A 88 -0.77 -4.60 0.98
CA ILE A 88 -0.69 -4.65 2.46
C ILE A 88 0.76 -4.46 2.94
N PRO A 89 1.74 -5.26 2.47
CA PRO A 89 3.11 -5.10 2.90
C PRO A 89 3.85 -3.95 2.19
N GLY A 90 3.34 -3.46 1.05
CA GLY A 90 4.04 -2.60 0.09
C GLY A 90 4.79 -1.40 0.68
N ILE A 91 4.07 -0.33 1.02
CA ILE A 91 4.70 0.92 1.49
C ILE A 91 5.49 0.70 2.79
N PRO A 92 4.97 -0.01 3.82
CA PRO A 92 5.73 -0.25 5.04
C PRO A 92 7.02 -1.06 4.79
N ALA A 93 6.98 -2.13 3.99
CA ALA A 93 8.13 -2.97 3.75
C ALA A 93 9.17 -2.32 2.84
N ILE A 94 8.76 -1.47 1.88
CA ILE A 94 9.67 -0.77 0.97
C ILE A 94 10.16 0.53 1.61
N PHE A 95 9.28 1.53 1.71
CA PHE A 95 9.65 2.88 2.15
C PHE A 95 9.77 2.97 3.67
N GLY A 96 8.98 2.20 4.42
CA GLY A 96 9.15 2.11 5.87
C GLY A 96 10.52 1.53 6.24
N ASN A 97 11.03 0.54 5.51
CA ASN A 97 12.39 0.07 5.72
C ASN A 97 13.43 1.08 5.27
N ILE A 98 13.34 1.59 4.03
CA ILE A 98 14.39 2.46 3.47
C ILE A 98 14.45 3.81 4.22
N VAL A 99 13.30 4.48 4.35
CA VAL A 99 13.25 5.92 4.65
C VAL A 99 12.99 6.20 6.12
N MET A 100 12.18 5.40 6.83
CA MET A 100 11.84 5.70 8.23
C MET A 100 13.08 5.79 9.14
N PRO A 101 14.05 4.85 9.11
CA PRO A 101 15.26 4.99 9.93
C PRO A 101 16.06 6.25 9.61
N LEU A 102 16.13 6.65 8.34
CA LEU A 102 16.81 7.88 7.90
C LEU A 102 16.10 9.12 8.45
N MET A 103 14.77 9.16 8.35
CA MET A 103 13.93 10.27 8.81
C MET A 103 14.00 10.50 10.32
N ILE A 104 14.27 9.47 11.12
CA ILE A 104 14.41 9.59 12.58
C ILE A 104 15.86 9.73 13.05
N GLY A 105 16.83 9.78 12.12
CA GLY A 105 18.25 9.90 12.42
C GLY A 105 18.89 8.64 13.01
N ALA A 106 18.32 7.46 12.75
CA ALA A 106 18.82 6.16 13.20
C ALA A 106 19.81 5.55 12.19
N LYS A 107 20.74 4.73 12.70
CA LYS A 107 21.68 3.96 11.86
C LYS A 107 21.01 2.77 11.18
N ASP A 108 20.04 2.16 11.85
CA ASP A 108 19.28 1.01 11.38
C ASP A 108 17.99 0.87 12.21
N VAL A 109 17.18 -0.15 11.93
CA VAL A 109 16.04 -0.56 12.77
C VAL A 109 16.50 -1.22 14.08
N SER A 110 15.61 -1.32 15.07
CA SER A 110 15.92 -1.85 16.40
C SER A 110 16.33 -3.32 16.39
N PHE A 111 15.80 -4.11 15.46
CA PHE A 111 16.13 -5.54 15.34
C PHE A 111 16.52 -5.87 13.88
N PRO A 112 17.76 -5.58 13.44
CA PRO A 112 18.17 -5.79 12.04
C PRO A 112 18.08 -7.24 11.57
N ARG A 113 18.44 -8.21 12.43
CA ARG A 113 18.30 -9.64 12.12
C ARG A 113 16.84 -10.10 12.05
N LEU A 114 15.97 -9.52 12.86
CA LEU A 114 14.53 -9.78 12.77
C LEU A 114 14.00 -9.24 11.44
N ASN A 115 14.43 -8.04 11.03
CA ASN A 115 14.07 -7.43 9.76
C ASN A 115 14.50 -8.28 8.54
N TRP A 116 15.68 -8.88 8.61
CA TRP A 116 16.12 -9.86 7.62
C TRP A 116 15.23 -11.11 7.63
N ALA A 117 14.89 -11.62 8.81
CA ALA A 117 14.01 -12.79 8.95
C ALA A 117 12.59 -12.51 8.43
N THR A 118 12.03 -11.31 8.63
CA THR A 118 10.70 -10.96 8.10
C THR A 118 10.68 -10.92 6.58
N PHE A 119 11.77 -10.53 5.92
CA PHE A 119 11.89 -10.64 4.47
C PHE A 119 11.80 -12.10 4.02
N TRP A 120 12.54 -13.01 4.66
CA TRP A 120 12.50 -14.43 4.29
C TRP A 120 11.18 -15.11 4.63
N LEU A 121 10.52 -14.73 5.72
CA LEU A 121 9.14 -15.15 6.00
C LEU A 121 8.16 -14.67 4.94
N TYR A 122 8.32 -13.43 4.46
CA TYR A 122 7.53 -12.93 3.34
C TYR A 122 7.78 -13.75 2.06
N ILE A 123 9.03 -14.05 1.71
CA ILE A 123 9.36 -14.93 0.57
C ILE A 123 8.74 -16.32 0.72
N LEU A 124 8.81 -16.90 1.91
CA LEU A 124 8.17 -18.18 2.20
C LEU A 124 6.66 -18.11 1.95
N GLY A 125 5.99 -17.05 2.44
CA GLY A 125 4.58 -16.81 2.16
C GLY A 125 4.26 -16.70 0.67
N CYS A 126 5.09 -15.96 -0.09
CA CYS A 126 4.95 -15.85 -1.55
C CYS A 126 5.14 -17.20 -2.27
N ILE A 127 6.09 -18.03 -1.83
CA ILE A 127 6.31 -19.37 -2.39
C ILE A 127 5.10 -20.26 -2.11
N ILE A 128 4.54 -20.22 -0.90
CA ILE A 128 3.34 -21.00 -0.55
C ILE A 128 2.14 -20.54 -1.40
N ALA A 129 1.95 -19.23 -1.59
CA ALA A 129 0.90 -18.67 -2.43
C ALA A 129 1.06 -19.07 -3.92
N LEU A 130 2.28 -19.13 -4.43
CA LEU A 130 2.53 -19.61 -5.79
C LEU A 130 2.32 -21.11 -5.90
N ALA A 131 2.77 -21.88 -4.91
CA ALA A 131 2.60 -23.32 -4.89
C ALA A 131 1.11 -23.72 -4.80
N SER A 132 0.24 -22.89 -4.20
CA SER A 132 -1.21 -23.13 -4.22
C SER A 132 -1.84 -23.11 -5.62
N LEU A 133 -1.11 -22.63 -6.63
CA LEU A 133 -1.54 -22.69 -8.03
C LEU A 133 -1.26 -24.03 -8.71
N PHE A 134 -0.33 -24.81 -8.18
CA PHE A 134 0.21 -25.99 -8.87
C PHE A 134 0.00 -27.33 -8.14
N VAL A 135 -0.44 -27.28 -6.88
CA VAL A 135 -0.71 -28.47 -6.06
C VAL A 135 -2.20 -28.82 -6.14
N GLY A 136 -2.66 -30.00 -5.69
CA GLY A 136 -4.09 -30.30 -5.47
C GLY A 136 -4.99 -30.29 -6.73
N GLU A 137 -6.30 -30.11 -6.52
CA GLU A 137 -7.34 -30.26 -7.54
C GLU A 137 -7.62 -28.99 -8.36
N GLY A 138 -6.90 -27.89 -8.11
CA GLY A 138 -7.01 -26.66 -8.90
C GLY A 138 -6.68 -25.38 -8.14
N VAL A 139 -6.53 -24.28 -8.89
CA VAL A 139 -6.32 -22.94 -8.36
C VAL A 139 -7.54 -22.51 -7.54
N ALA A 140 -7.31 -21.83 -6.40
CA ALA A 140 -8.39 -21.26 -5.62
C ALA A 140 -9.25 -20.31 -6.47
N ASP A 141 -10.57 -20.49 -6.42
CA ASP A 141 -11.56 -19.85 -7.28
C ASP A 141 -12.64 -19.09 -6.48
N THR A 142 -12.45 -18.99 -5.17
CA THR A 142 -13.42 -18.44 -4.21
C THR A 142 -13.38 -16.92 -4.08
N GLY A 143 -12.56 -16.25 -4.88
CA GLY A 143 -12.12 -14.88 -4.64
C GLY A 143 -11.18 -14.75 -3.45
N TRP A 144 -10.52 -13.59 -3.34
CA TRP A 144 -9.57 -13.30 -2.25
C TRP A 144 -10.21 -13.23 -0.85
N THR A 145 -11.55 -13.27 -0.78
CA THR A 145 -12.30 -13.24 0.48
C THR A 145 -12.56 -14.62 1.07
N PHE A 146 -12.39 -15.70 0.30
CA PHE A 146 -12.47 -17.09 0.77
C PHE A 146 -13.74 -17.42 1.58
N TYR A 147 -14.90 -16.88 1.21
CA TYR A 147 -16.12 -17.00 2.02
C TYR A 147 -16.59 -18.45 2.19
N ALA A 148 -16.89 -18.81 3.45
CA ALA A 148 -17.72 -19.97 3.76
C ALA A 148 -19.18 -19.72 3.31
N PRO A 149 -19.94 -20.77 2.93
CA PRO A 149 -19.53 -22.17 2.92
C PRO A 149 -18.74 -22.57 1.65
N TYR A 150 -18.68 -21.73 0.61
CA TYR A 150 -18.09 -22.11 -0.68
C TYR A 150 -16.63 -22.56 -0.55
N SER A 151 -15.81 -21.80 0.19
CA SER A 151 -14.40 -22.13 0.41
C SER A 151 -14.14 -23.42 1.20
N MET A 152 -15.11 -23.84 2.01
CA MET A 152 -15.02 -25.07 2.81
C MET A 152 -15.46 -26.29 2.00
N ASN A 153 -16.34 -26.09 1.01
CA ASN A 153 -16.92 -27.16 0.20
C ASN A 153 -16.25 -27.36 -1.16
N THR A 154 -15.49 -26.37 -1.66
CA THR A 154 -14.72 -26.52 -2.90
C THR A 154 -13.48 -27.39 -2.69
N ASP A 155 -13.11 -28.17 -3.69
CA ASP A 155 -11.89 -29.01 -3.67
C ASP A 155 -10.62 -28.21 -4.04
N THR A 156 -10.78 -26.95 -4.48
CA THR A 156 -9.64 -26.07 -4.80
C THR A 156 -8.80 -25.70 -3.57
N ASN A 157 -7.54 -25.27 -3.79
CA ASN A 157 -6.53 -25.08 -2.75
C ASN A 157 -6.70 -23.84 -1.85
N VAL A 158 -7.89 -23.62 -1.31
CA VAL A 158 -8.17 -22.47 -0.43
C VAL A 158 -7.32 -22.50 0.84
N ILE A 159 -7.09 -23.65 1.45
CA ILE A 159 -6.30 -23.75 2.69
C ILE A 159 -4.86 -23.34 2.46
N MET A 160 -4.25 -23.74 1.34
CA MET A 160 -2.87 -23.37 1.06
C MET A 160 -2.72 -21.85 0.85
N ALA A 161 -3.72 -21.21 0.22
CA ALA A 161 -3.77 -19.75 0.12
C ALA A 161 -3.94 -19.08 1.50
N LEU A 162 -4.77 -19.64 2.39
CA LEU A 162 -4.90 -19.13 3.76
C LEU A 162 -3.62 -19.34 4.59
N VAL A 163 -2.91 -20.45 4.40
CA VAL A 163 -1.59 -20.69 5.03
C VAL A 163 -0.57 -19.67 4.55
N ALA A 164 -0.56 -19.34 3.26
CA ALA A 164 0.27 -18.26 2.73
C ALA A 164 -0.07 -16.92 3.41
N ALA A 165 -1.36 -16.56 3.49
CA ALA A 165 -1.81 -15.34 4.16
C ALA A 165 -1.38 -15.28 5.64
N PHE A 166 -1.40 -16.41 6.35
CA PHE A 166 -0.92 -16.50 7.73
C PHE A 166 0.58 -16.26 7.87
N VAL A 167 1.40 -16.89 7.03
CA VAL A 167 2.85 -16.70 7.04
C VAL A 167 3.20 -15.24 6.70
N LEU A 168 2.52 -14.66 5.71
CA LEU A 168 2.63 -13.23 5.38
C LEU A 168 2.19 -12.33 6.54
N GLY A 169 1.13 -12.72 7.26
CA GLY A 169 0.66 -12.06 8.47
C GLY A 169 1.71 -12.03 9.57
N PHE A 170 2.41 -13.15 9.82
CA PHE A 170 3.52 -13.19 10.78
C PHE A 170 4.68 -12.28 10.40
N ALA A 171 5.06 -12.25 9.11
CA ALA A 171 6.06 -11.31 8.62
C ALA A 171 5.64 -9.85 8.89
N SER A 172 4.35 -9.53 8.69
CA SER A 172 3.77 -8.21 8.94
C SER A 172 3.77 -7.83 10.43
N ILE A 173 3.37 -8.74 11.33
CA ILE A 173 3.37 -8.52 12.79
C ILE A 173 4.77 -8.18 13.29
N LEU A 174 5.77 -8.98 12.89
CA LEU A 174 7.16 -8.79 13.30
C LEU A 174 7.75 -7.50 12.72
N THR A 175 7.35 -7.11 11.50
CA THR A 175 7.72 -5.82 10.90
C THR A 175 7.14 -4.66 11.72
N GLY A 176 5.86 -4.73 12.06
CA GLY A 176 5.19 -3.73 12.90
C GLY A 176 5.83 -3.58 14.27
N LEU A 177 6.13 -4.69 14.94
CA LEU A 177 6.86 -4.70 16.22
C LEU A 177 8.23 -4.01 16.09
N ASN A 178 9.00 -4.36 15.06
CA ASN A 178 10.33 -3.79 14.84
C ASN A 178 10.24 -2.26 14.61
N PHE A 179 9.30 -1.79 13.78
CA PHE A 179 9.11 -0.36 13.54
C PHE A 179 8.62 0.39 14.78
N LEU A 180 7.70 -0.17 15.57
CA LEU A 180 7.27 0.43 16.83
C LEU A 180 8.44 0.64 17.77
N VAL A 181 9.25 -0.40 18.02
CA VAL A 181 10.40 -0.30 18.93
C VAL A 181 11.44 0.68 18.36
N THR A 182 11.69 0.65 17.06
CA THR A 182 12.60 1.60 16.37
C THR A 182 12.18 3.04 16.60
N ILE A 183 10.91 3.39 16.36
CA ILE A 183 10.41 4.75 16.53
C ILE A 183 10.43 5.18 18.00
N HIS A 184 10.14 4.27 18.94
CA HIS A 184 10.17 4.61 20.36
C HIS A 184 11.58 4.77 20.93
N ARG A 185 12.55 3.98 20.46
CA ARG A 185 13.88 3.84 21.09
C ARG A 185 15.04 4.46 20.32
N LEU A 186 14.93 4.66 19.01
CA LEU A 186 16.06 5.04 18.15
C LEU A 186 15.93 6.43 17.50
N ARG A 187 14.92 7.22 17.86
CA ARG A 187 14.84 8.62 17.41
C ARG A 187 16.06 9.41 17.88
N ALA A 188 16.55 10.27 16.99
CA ALA A 188 17.55 11.27 17.27
C ALA A 188 17.20 12.09 18.53
N PRO A 189 18.18 12.38 19.40
CA PRO A 189 17.97 13.26 20.55
C PRO A 189 17.36 14.61 20.15
N GLY A 190 16.40 15.10 20.93
CA GLY A 190 15.64 16.32 20.64
C GLY A 190 14.37 16.10 19.79
N MET A 191 14.28 14.99 19.04
CA MET A 191 13.10 14.64 18.26
C MET A 191 11.98 14.07 19.14
N THR A 192 11.08 14.94 19.59
CA THR A 192 9.82 14.51 20.24
C THR A 192 8.86 13.88 19.22
N PHE A 193 7.79 13.22 19.70
CA PHE A 193 6.75 12.66 18.82
C PHE A 193 6.17 13.69 17.84
N PHE A 194 5.94 14.93 18.28
CA PHE A 194 5.42 16.00 17.42
C PHE A 194 6.50 16.77 16.65
N LYS A 195 7.70 16.19 16.52
CA LYS A 195 8.76 16.65 15.61
C LYS A 195 9.14 15.59 14.56
N MET A 196 8.46 14.44 14.56
CA MET A 196 8.71 13.39 13.56
C MET A 196 8.08 13.77 12.21
N PRO A 197 8.69 13.42 11.07
CA PRO A 197 8.02 13.53 9.78
C PRO A 197 6.68 12.78 9.75
N LEU A 198 5.72 13.26 8.95
CA LEU A 198 4.37 12.71 8.93
C LEU A 198 4.29 11.34 8.24
N PHE A 199 5.26 11.00 7.39
CA PHE A 199 5.48 9.63 6.93
C PHE A 199 5.79 8.69 8.09
N VAL A 200 6.63 9.11 9.05
CA VAL A 200 6.94 8.32 10.24
C VAL A 200 5.69 8.13 11.11
N TRP A 201 4.82 9.14 11.24
CA TRP A 201 3.50 8.98 11.88
C TRP A 201 2.59 7.99 11.14
N GLY A 202 2.59 8.02 9.80
CA GLY A 202 1.87 7.04 8.98
C GLY A 202 2.37 5.61 9.20
N ILE A 203 3.69 5.40 9.22
CA ILE A 203 4.31 4.11 9.54
C ILE A 203 4.02 3.69 10.99
N TYR A 204 4.06 4.62 11.95
CA TYR A 204 3.75 4.35 13.35
C TYR A 204 2.30 3.86 13.54
N ALA A 205 1.33 4.54 12.93
CA ALA A 205 -0.07 4.14 12.97
C ALA A 205 -0.30 2.78 12.29
N THR A 206 0.37 2.55 11.15
CA THR A 206 0.35 1.28 10.43
C THR A 206 0.90 0.14 11.29
N ALA A 207 2.02 0.36 11.98
CA ALA A 207 2.69 -0.65 12.79
C ALA A 207 1.84 -1.13 13.98
N TRP A 208 1.03 -0.25 14.58
CA TRP A 208 0.04 -0.64 15.58
C TRP A 208 -1.05 -1.56 15.01
N ILE A 209 -1.54 -1.26 13.80
CA ILE A 209 -2.52 -2.12 13.14
C ILE A 209 -1.91 -3.47 12.79
N GLN A 210 -0.65 -3.50 12.31
CA GLN A 210 0.05 -4.75 12.01
C GLN A 210 0.14 -5.64 13.25
N LEU A 211 0.45 -5.06 14.41
CA LEU A 211 0.61 -5.79 15.66
C LEU A 211 -0.72 -6.31 16.22
N LEU A 212 -1.79 -5.51 16.16
CA LEU A 212 -3.04 -5.79 16.86
C LEU A 212 -4.14 -6.43 15.98
N ALA A 213 -4.25 -6.06 14.70
CA ALA A 213 -5.29 -6.59 13.79
C ALA A 213 -4.88 -7.90 13.13
N THR A 214 -3.64 -8.00 12.64
CA THR A 214 -3.16 -9.14 11.86
C THR A 214 -3.28 -10.50 12.55
N PRO A 215 -3.16 -10.64 13.89
CA PRO A 215 -3.39 -11.92 14.56
C PRO A 215 -4.76 -12.55 14.27
N VAL A 216 -5.79 -11.74 13.97
CA VAL A 216 -7.14 -12.23 13.66
C VAL A 216 -7.16 -13.11 12.41
N VAL A 217 -6.31 -12.83 11.40
CA VAL A 217 -6.16 -13.70 10.20
C VAL A 217 -5.75 -15.12 10.59
N GLY A 218 -4.86 -15.24 11.57
CA GLY A 218 -4.40 -16.54 12.02
C GLY A 218 -5.47 -17.36 12.72
N ILE A 219 -6.33 -16.69 13.50
CA ILE A 219 -7.49 -17.34 14.09
C ILE A 219 -8.42 -17.84 12.98
N THR A 220 -8.73 -17.00 11.98
CA THR A 220 -9.59 -17.37 10.85
C THR A 220 -9.02 -18.57 10.06
N LEU A 221 -7.70 -18.61 9.82
CA LEU A 221 -7.06 -19.77 9.19
C LEU A 221 -7.23 -21.04 10.02
N VAL A 222 -6.94 -20.98 11.32
CA VAL A 222 -7.03 -22.16 12.19
C VAL A 222 -8.45 -22.71 12.19
N LEU A 223 -9.45 -21.84 12.30
CA LEU A 223 -10.86 -22.24 12.25
C LEU A 223 -11.25 -22.82 10.88
N ALA A 224 -10.74 -22.27 9.77
CA ALA A 224 -10.95 -22.81 8.44
C ALA A 224 -10.33 -24.21 8.24
N ILE A 225 -9.12 -24.44 8.79
CA ILE A 225 -8.48 -25.78 8.79
C ILE A 225 -9.32 -26.76 9.60
N LEU A 226 -9.75 -26.36 10.80
CA LEU A 226 -10.59 -27.17 11.67
C LEU A 226 -11.92 -27.53 11.00
N GLU A 227 -12.52 -26.58 10.28
CA GLU A 227 -13.74 -26.83 9.53
C GLU A 227 -13.52 -27.81 8.38
N LYS A 228 -12.55 -27.54 7.50
CA LYS A 228 -12.35 -28.31 6.27
C LYS A 228 -11.84 -29.74 6.51
N TYR A 229 -10.97 -29.94 7.49
CA TYR A 229 -10.33 -31.27 7.70
C TYR A 229 -10.89 -32.05 8.89
N PHE A 230 -11.41 -31.38 9.91
CA PHE A 230 -11.92 -32.04 11.11
C PHE A 230 -13.45 -31.97 11.21
N GLY A 231 -14.10 -31.18 10.35
CA GLY A 231 -15.55 -31.12 10.28
C GLY A 231 -16.21 -30.71 11.59
N ILE A 232 -15.58 -29.80 12.35
CA ILE A 232 -16.06 -29.39 13.68
C ILE A 232 -17.44 -28.71 13.62
N GLY A 233 -17.77 -28.04 12.51
CA GLY A 233 -19.10 -27.46 12.28
C GLY A 233 -19.23 -26.04 12.80
N ILE A 234 -18.15 -25.26 12.75
CA ILE A 234 -18.11 -23.87 13.19
C ILE A 234 -18.84 -22.97 12.19
N PHE A 235 -18.70 -23.28 10.89
CA PHE A 235 -19.30 -22.51 9.80
C PHE A 235 -20.41 -23.29 9.07
N ASP A 236 -20.55 -24.60 9.31
CA ASP A 236 -21.56 -25.48 8.73
C ASP A 236 -22.91 -25.41 9.48
N PRO A 237 -23.97 -24.85 8.84
CA PRO A 237 -25.30 -24.81 9.42
C PRO A 237 -25.88 -26.19 9.76
N ALA A 238 -25.49 -27.25 9.05
CA ALA A 238 -25.97 -28.61 9.31
C ALA A 238 -25.52 -29.14 10.69
N LYS A 239 -24.49 -28.52 11.29
CA LYS A 239 -23.97 -28.82 12.63
C LYS A 239 -24.27 -27.71 13.65
N GLY A 240 -25.07 -26.71 13.27
CA GLY A 240 -25.39 -25.54 14.10
C GLY A 240 -24.37 -24.40 14.02
N GLY A 241 -23.43 -24.45 13.07
CA GLY A 241 -22.47 -23.38 12.79
C GLY A 241 -23.08 -22.20 12.00
N ASP A 242 -22.34 -21.09 11.93
CA ASP A 242 -22.77 -19.87 11.24
C ASP A 242 -21.76 -19.47 10.14
N PRO A 243 -22.11 -19.53 8.84
CA PRO A 243 -21.21 -19.11 7.78
C PRO A 243 -20.97 -17.59 7.77
N VAL A 244 -21.87 -16.78 8.35
CA VAL A 244 -21.69 -15.32 8.47
C VAL A 244 -20.61 -14.99 9.51
N LEU A 245 -20.38 -15.87 10.50
CA LEU A 245 -19.26 -15.74 11.44
C LEU A 245 -17.92 -15.67 10.72
N PHE A 246 -17.72 -16.47 9.65
CA PHE A 246 -16.51 -16.39 8.83
C PHE A 246 -16.31 -14.99 8.27
N GLN A 247 -17.38 -14.38 7.75
CA GLN A 247 -17.33 -13.02 7.20
C GLN A 247 -16.97 -12.00 8.27
N HIS A 248 -17.54 -12.10 9.47
CA HIS A 248 -17.17 -11.23 10.59
C HIS A 248 -15.67 -11.36 10.92
N LEU A 249 -15.15 -12.57 11.11
CA LEU A 249 -13.74 -12.81 11.43
C LEU A 249 -12.81 -12.28 10.33
N PHE A 250 -13.15 -12.52 9.07
CA PHE A 250 -12.40 -12.01 7.94
C PHE A 250 -12.37 -10.48 7.94
N TRP A 251 -13.52 -9.81 8.08
CA TRP A 251 -13.60 -8.34 7.98
C TRP A 251 -13.10 -7.61 9.22
N ILE A 252 -13.17 -8.22 10.41
CA ILE A 252 -12.52 -7.69 11.62
C ILE A 252 -11.03 -7.44 11.36
N TYR A 253 -10.38 -8.27 10.54
CA TYR A 253 -9.04 -8.00 10.04
C TYR A 253 -9.03 -7.14 8.79
N SER A 254 -9.74 -7.56 7.74
CA SER A 254 -9.55 -7.06 6.38
C SER A 254 -9.94 -5.60 6.24
N HIS A 255 -10.84 -5.09 7.09
CA HIS A 255 -11.12 -3.66 7.10
C HIS A 255 -9.99 -2.84 7.75
N PRO A 256 -9.50 -3.13 8.98
CA PRO A 256 -8.24 -2.56 9.45
C PRO A 256 -7.07 -2.70 8.46
N ALA A 257 -7.01 -3.80 7.71
CA ALA A 257 -5.97 -4.03 6.72
C ALA A 257 -5.97 -2.99 5.59
N VAL A 258 -7.12 -2.41 5.20
CA VAL A 258 -7.11 -1.31 4.21
C VAL A 258 -6.46 -0.04 4.77
N TYR A 259 -6.48 0.15 6.10
CA TYR A 259 -5.76 1.24 6.75
C TYR A 259 -4.26 1.02 6.83
N LEU A 260 -3.79 -0.25 6.84
CA LEU A 260 -2.38 -0.58 6.63
C LEU A 260 -1.85 -0.04 5.30
N MET A 261 -2.72 -0.02 4.29
CA MET A 261 -2.39 0.42 2.94
C MET A 261 -2.35 1.95 2.83
N ILE A 262 -3.40 2.63 3.31
CA ILE A 262 -3.59 4.07 3.05
C ILE A 262 -2.86 5.00 4.03
N LEU A 263 -2.71 4.63 5.31
CA LEU A 263 -2.03 5.48 6.28
C LEU A 263 -0.58 5.83 5.92
N PRO A 264 0.26 4.88 5.49
CA PRO A 264 1.63 5.21 5.12
C PRO A 264 1.68 5.91 3.76
N ALA A 265 0.72 5.65 2.86
CA ALA A 265 0.56 6.41 1.61
C ALA A 265 0.27 7.90 1.89
N PHE A 266 -0.66 8.20 2.79
CA PHE A 266 -0.92 9.55 3.27
C PHE A 266 0.28 10.18 3.97
N GLY A 267 1.14 9.35 4.57
CA GLY A 267 2.48 9.73 4.97
C GLY A 267 3.29 10.31 3.81
N ILE A 268 3.42 9.56 2.70
CA ILE A 268 4.12 10.01 1.47
C ILE A 268 3.53 11.33 0.94
N MET A 269 2.20 11.43 0.86
CA MET A 269 1.51 12.67 0.47
C MET A 269 1.98 13.85 1.34
N SER A 270 2.07 13.63 2.65
CA SER A 270 2.44 14.65 3.62
C SER A 270 3.92 15.02 3.59
N GLU A 271 4.79 14.25 2.91
CA GLU A 271 6.18 14.65 2.62
C GLU A 271 6.26 15.48 1.33
N ILE A 272 5.54 15.04 0.29
CA ILE A 272 5.59 15.63 -1.05
C ILE A 272 4.96 17.02 -1.05
N ILE A 273 3.74 17.15 -0.51
CA ILE A 273 2.97 18.40 -0.56
C ILE A 273 3.76 19.60 0.01
N PRO A 274 4.28 19.57 1.26
CA PRO A 274 5.05 20.69 1.78
C PRO A 274 6.36 20.91 1.01
N THR A 275 7.07 19.83 0.61
CA THR A 275 8.34 19.93 -0.12
C THR A 275 8.18 20.72 -1.41
N PHE A 276 7.19 20.37 -2.22
CA PHE A 276 6.98 20.99 -3.52
C PHE A 276 6.08 22.24 -3.46
N SER A 277 5.42 22.51 -2.33
CA SER A 277 4.73 23.79 -2.08
C SER A 277 5.64 24.84 -1.45
N ARG A 278 6.84 24.45 -1.00
CA ARG A 278 7.81 25.34 -0.33
C ARG A 278 7.22 26.03 0.89
N LYS A 279 6.44 25.28 1.66
CA LYS A 279 5.65 25.79 2.78
C LYS A 279 5.55 24.73 3.86
N GLU A 280 5.55 25.17 5.11
CA GLU A 280 5.22 24.31 6.24
C GLU A 280 3.84 23.68 6.07
N ILE A 281 3.72 22.42 6.49
CA ILE A 281 2.47 21.71 6.38
C ILE A 281 1.44 22.30 7.34
N PHE A 282 0.29 22.68 6.78
CA PHE A 282 -0.83 23.16 7.57
C PHE A 282 -1.36 22.02 8.44
N GLY A 283 -1.67 22.29 9.70
CA GLY A 283 -2.31 21.29 10.57
C GLY A 283 -1.45 20.08 10.93
N TYR A 284 -0.11 20.19 11.01
CA TYR A 284 0.78 19.06 11.33
C TYR A 284 0.26 18.14 12.46
N ARG A 285 -0.12 18.72 13.62
CA ARG A 285 -0.64 17.94 14.76
C ARG A 285 -1.95 17.24 14.42
N THR A 286 -2.82 17.90 13.65
CA THR A 286 -4.09 17.36 13.20
C THR A 286 -3.88 16.19 12.24
N ILE A 287 -2.92 16.28 11.31
CA ILE A 287 -2.55 15.16 10.43
C ILE A 287 -1.97 14.00 11.25
N ALA A 288 -1.09 14.26 12.21
CA ALA A 288 -0.51 13.21 13.06
C ALA A 288 -1.59 12.48 13.89
N LEU A 289 -2.44 13.23 14.60
CA LEU A 289 -3.50 12.69 15.44
C LEU A 289 -4.61 12.01 14.63
N SER A 290 -4.93 12.50 13.43
CA SER A 290 -5.88 11.82 12.53
C SER A 290 -5.35 10.48 12.06
N SER A 291 -4.03 10.32 11.83
CA SER A 291 -3.44 9.01 11.50
C SER A 291 -3.64 8.00 12.64
N ALA A 292 -3.38 8.42 13.89
CA ALA A 292 -3.62 7.58 15.06
C ALA A 292 -5.11 7.28 15.27
N SER A 293 -5.99 8.26 15.03
CA SER A 293 -7.44 8.10 15.16
C SER A 293 -8.01 7.10 14.16
N ILE A 294 -7.58 7.16 12.90
CA ILE A 294 -7.98 6.18 11.87
C ILE A 294 -7.53 4.78 12.27
N ALA A 295 -6.29 4.63 12.78
CA ALA A 295 -5.82 3.34 13.26
C ALA A 295 -6.66 2.78 14.41
N GLY A 296 -7.17 3.61 15.32
CA GLY A 296 -8.06 3.18 16.40
C GLY A 296 -9.50 2.90 15.95
N ILE A 297 -10.13 3.84 15.23
CA ILE A 297 -11.54 3.74 14.80
C ILE A 297 -11.71 2.63 13.75
N GLY A 298 -10.69 2.34 12.95
CA GLY A 298 -10.76 1.35 11.88
C GLY A 298 -11.13 -0.07 12.35
N TYR A 299 -10.94 -0.37 13.64
CA TYR A 299 -11.38 -1.63 14.26
C TYR A 299 -12.89 -1.72 14.49
N LEU A 300 -13.63 -0.62 14.39
CA LEU A 300 -15.03 -0.53 14.83
C LEU A 300 -16.03 -0.54 13.67
N VAL A 301 -15.57 -0.67 12.43
CA VAL A 301 -16.40 -0.38 11.25
C VAL A 301 -16.55 -1.56 10.27
N TRP A 302 -15.94 -2.71 10.56
CA TRP A 302 -15.90 -3.85 9.63
C TRP A 302 -17.29 -4.34 9.16
N GLY A 303 -18.32 -4.16 10.00
CA GLY A 303 -19.68 -4.59 9.70
C GLY A 303 -20.29 -3.97 8.45
N HIS A 304 -19.73 -2.87 7.91
CA HIS A 304 -20.23 -2.29 6.66
C HIS A 304 -20.02 -3.19 5.43
N HIS A 305 -19.15 -4.20 5.50
CA HIS A 305 -19.01 -5.19 4.42
C HIS A 305 -20.13 -6.23 4.40
N LEU A 306 -21.04 -6.19 5.39
CA LEU A 306 -22.00 -7.24 5.70
C LEU A 306 -23.46 -6.73 5.71
N TYR A 307 -23.76 -5.55 5.15
CA TYR A 307 -25.14 -5.03 5.20
C TYR A 307 -26.17 -5.93 4.49
N THR A 308 -25.73 -6.72 3.51
CA THR A 308 -26.57 -7.70 2.81
C THR A 308 -26.45 -9.14 3.34
N SER A 309 -25.75 -9.36 4.47
CA SER A 309 -25.52 -10.71 5.01
C SER A 309 -26.67 -11.27 5.85
N GLY A 310 -27.72 -10.48 6.10
CA GLY A 310 -28.80 -10.84 7.03
C GLY A 310 -28.57 -10.37 8.48
N MET A 311 -27.56 -9.54 8.72
CA MET A 311 -27.32 -8.90 10.02
C MET A 311 -28.54 -8.09 10.51
N SER A 312 -28.72 -7.94 11.83
CA SER A 312 -29.81 -7.13 12.39
C SER A 312 -29.72 -5.65 11.97
N ASP A 313 -30.87 -5.00 11.78
CA ASP A 313 -30.92 -3.60 11.33
C ASP A 313 -30.30 -2.62 12.35
N THR A 314 -30.39 -2.95 13.64
CA THR A 314 -29.70 -2.22 14.71
C THR A 314 -28.18 -2.25 14.50
N ALA A 315 -27.60 -3.42 14.22
CA ALA A 315 -26.17 -3.53 13.98
C ALA A 315 -25.75 -2.80 12.69
N LYS A 316 -26.52 -2.92 11.61
CA LYS A 316 -26.27 -2.17 10.36
C LYS A 316 -26.22 -0.66 10.63
N THR A 317 -27.18 -0.14 11.40
CA THR A 317 -27.27 1.29 11.73
C THR A 317 -26.06 1.74 12.56
N VAL A 318 -25.63 0.95 13.54
CA VAL A 318 -24.42 1.26 14.34
C VAL A 318 -23.16 1.26 13.47
N PHE A 319 -22.96 0.24 12.62
CA PHE A 319 -21.79 0.18 11.73
C PHE A 319 -21.79 1.30 10.68
N SER A 320 -22.96 1.65 10.15
CA SER A 320 -23.10 2.77 9.20
C SER A 320 -22.72 4.09 9.86
N PHE A 321 -23.27 4.36 11.04
CA PHE A 321 -22.92 5.53 11.83
C PHE A 321 -21.42 5.62 12.10
N LEU A 322 -20.80 4.55 12.62
CA LEU A 322 -19.36 4.51 12.91
C LEU A 322 -18.50 4.69 11.64
N THR A 323 -18.95 4.15 10.51
CA THR A 323 -18.23 4.27 9.23
C THR A 323 -18.22 5.72 8.74
N PHE A 324 -19.31 6.49 8.91
CA PHE A 324 -19.30 7.92 8.59
C PHE A 324 -18.27 8.71 9.41
N PHE A 325 -17.99 8.32 10.67
CA PHE A 325 -16.97 9.01 11.48
C PHE A 325 -15.56 8.88 10.91
N VAL A 326 -15.24 7.79 10.21
CA VAL A 326 -13.93 7.61 9.56
C VAL A 326 -13.68 8.66 8.48
N ALA A 327 -14.74 9.13 7.81
CA ALA A 327 -14.63 10.15 6.78
C ALA A 327 -14.11 11.48 7.34
N ILE A 328 -14.36 11.79 8.62
CA ILE A 328 -13.96 13.06 9.25
C ILE A 328 -12.43 13.18 9.36
N PRO A 329 -11.68 12.28 10.02
CA PRO A 329 -10.22 12.35 10.06
C PRO A 329 -9.58 12.37 8.66
N THR A 330 -10.18 11.66 7.71
CA THR A 330 -9.68 11.62 6.32
C THR A 330 -9.89 12.96 5.63
N GLY A 331 -11.09 13.54 5.72
CA GLY A 331 -11.41 14.85 5.14
C GLY A 331 -10.53 15.96 5.70
N VAL A 332 -10.24 15.95 7.01
CA VAL A 332 -9.33 16.91 7.64
C VAL A 332 -7.94 16.89 6.99
N LYS A 333 -7.37 15.71 6.71
CA LYS A 333 -6.08 15.61 6.00
C LYS A 333 -6.13 16.25 4.61
N PHE A 334 -7.23 16.05 3.87
CA PHE A 334 -7.41 16.66 2.56
C PHE A 334 -7.43 18.18 2.63
N TYR A 335 -8.17 18.75 3.58
CA TYR A 335 -8.18 20.19 3.82
C TYR A 335 -6.78 20.69 4.18
N ASP A 336 -6.07 20.00 5.07
CA ASP A 336 -4.72 20.37 5.48
C ASP A 336 -3.73 20.35 4.30
N TRP A 337 -3.78 19.36 3.41
CA TRP A 337 -2.95 19.31 2.20
C TRP A 337 -3.28 20.45 1.22
N VAL A 338 -4.56 20.72 0.98
CA VAL A 338 -4.99 21.83 0.11
C VAL A 338 -4.59 23.18 0.72
N ALA A 339 -4.74 23.36 2.03
CA ALA A 339 -4.31 24.56 2.74
C ALA A 339 -2.79 24.75 2.74
N THR A 340 -2.03 23.65 2.72
CA THR A 340 -0.57 23.67 2.54
C THR A 340 -0.19 24.15 1.14
N MET A 341 -0.89 23.71 0.10
CA MET A 341 -0.67 24.19 -1.27
C MET A 341 -1.08 25.66 -1.46
N TYR A 342 -2.13 26.11 -0.75
CA TYR A 342 -2.63 27.47 -0.83
C TYR A 342 -1.54 28.50 -0.43
N GLN A 343 -1.32 29.49 -1.29
CA GLN A 343 -0.24 30.49 -1.15
C GLN A 343 1.19 29.91 -1.07
N GLY A 344 1.39 28.65 -1.47
CA GLY A 344 2.72 28.06 -1.65
C GLY A 344 3.36 28.45 -2.99
N LYS A 345 4.67 28.19 -3.14
CA LYS A 345 5.38 28.28 -4.42
C LYS A 345 5.45 26.89 -5.05
N ILE A 346 4.36 26.48 -5.71
CA ILE A 346 4.19 25.10 -6.19
C ILE A 346 5.16 24.80 -7.35
N VAL A 347 6.06 23.86 -7.10
CA VAL A 347 6.94 23.27 -8.12
C VAL A 347 6.26 22.02 -8.66
N LEU A 348 5.78 22.08 -9.91
CA LEU A 348 5.09 20.97 -10.58
C LEU A 348 6.06 19.89 -11.08
N SER A 349 6.85 19.32 -10.16
CA SER A 349 7.67 18.15 -10.43
C SER A 349 6.85 16.87 -10.46
N THR A 350 7.40 15.77 -10.99
CA THR A 350 6.71 14.49 -11.13
C THR A 350 6.09 13.98 -9.82
N PRO A 351 6.77 14.01 -8.65
CA PRO A 351 6.14 13.59 -7.40
C PRO A 351 4.92 14.45 -7.04
N MET A 352 4.99 15.76 -7.29
CA MET A 352 3.90 16.70 -6.98
C MET A 352 2.66 16.45 -7.85
N ILE A 353 2.82 16.19 -9.16
CA ILE A 353 1.66 15.89 -10.01
C ILE A 353 1.02 14.55 -9.68
N TRP A 354 1.80 13.54 -9.24
CA TRP A 354 1.24 12.30 -8.70
C TRP A 354 0.42 12.57 -7.43
N ALA A 355 0.94 13.38 -6.49
CA ALA A 355 0.22 13.77 -5.28
C ALA A 355 -1.09 14.52 -5.61
N MET A 356 -1.04 15.52 -6.50
CA MET A 356 -2.24 16.25 -6.94
C MET A 356 -3.25 15.34 -7.66
N GLY A 357 -2.77 14.47 -8.55
CA GLY A 357 -3.62 13.48 -9.22
C GLY A 357 -4.30 12.54 -8.22
N THR A 358 -3.57 12.12 -7.19
CA THR A 358 -4.08 11.29 -6.10
C THR A 358 -5.16 12.02 -5.28
N ILE A 359 -5.00 13.33 -5.02
CA ILE A 359 -6.05 14.11 -4.35
C ILE A 359 -7.37 14.00 -5.13
N ILE A 360 -7.32 14.07 -6.47
CA ILE A 360 -8.52 13.97 -7.32
C ILE A 360 -9.11 12.56 -7.29
N THR A 361 -8.29 11.54 -7.58
CA THR A 361 -8.77 10.15 -7.65
C THR A 361 -9.26 9.66 -6.29
N PHE A 362 -8.53 9.94 -5.22
CA PHE A 362 -8.97 9.54 -3.89
C PHE A 362 -10.19 10.34 -3.42
N ALA A 363 -10.39 11.61 -3.81
CA ALA A 363 -11.64 12.32 -3.51
C ALA A 363 -12.85 11.62 -4.15
N ILE A 364 -12.74 11.19 -5.41
CA ILE A 364 -13.78 10.38 -6.07
C ILE A 364 -14.00 9.05 -5.34
N GLY A 365 -12.91 8.35 -4.99
CA GLY A 365 -12.97 7.13 -4.18
C GLY A 365 -13.64 7.34 -2.82
N GLY A 366 -13.28 8.39 -2.10
CA GLY A 366 -13.84 8.72 -0.79
C GLY A 366 -15.33 9.05 -0.84
N ILE A 367 -15.75 9.90 -1.79
CA ILE A 367 -17.16 10.25 -1.97
C ILE A 367 -18.00 9.02 -2.32
N THR A 368 -17.51 8.16 -3.22
CA THR A 368 -18.20 6.91 -3.56
C THR A 368 -18.20 5.90 -2.40
N GLY A 369 -17.22 5.96 -1.50
CA GLY A 369 -17.21 5.19 -0.25
C GLY A 369 -18.27 5.62 0.75
N ILE A 370 -18.51 6.93 0.85
CA ILE A 370 -19.63 7.48 1.61
C ILE A 370 -20.96 6.99 1.02
N THR A 371 -21.06 6.86 -0.31
CA THR A 371 -22.25 6.31 -0.98
C THR A 371 -22.58 4.90 -0.49
N ILE A 372 -21.62 3.98 -0.49
CA ILE A 372 -21.81 2.59 -0.03
C ILE A 372 -21.78 2.44 1.50
N THR A 373 -21.57 3.54 2.24
CA THR A 373 -21.78 3.56 3.70
C THR A 373 -23.27 3.73 4.04
N MET A 374 -24.05 4.33 3.13
CA MET A 374 -25.50 4.48 3.29
C MET A 374 -26.19 3.14 3.01
N ILE A 375 -26.74 2.52 4.06
CA ILE A 375 -27.38 1.19 4.01
C ILE A 375 -28.36 1.05 2.83
N GLY A 376 -29.21 2.06 2.61
CA GLY A 376 -30.22 2.02 1.54
C GLY A 376 -29.64 1.98 0.12
N LEU A 377 -28.49 2.63 -0.10
CA LEU A 377 -27.79 2.57 -1.40
C LEU A 377 -26.91 1.34 -1.49
N ASP A 378 -26.27 0.93 -0.39
CA ASP A 378 -25.42 -0.26 -0.37
C ASP A 378 -26.20 -1.51 -0.77
N ILE A 379 -27.45 -1.69 -0.32
CA ILE A 379 -28.28 -2.83 -0.74
C ILE A 379 -28.39 -2.94 -2.28
N HIS A 380 -28.40 -1.82 -3.00
CA HIS A 380 -28.44 -1.78 -4.46
C HIS A 380 -27.05 -1.92 -5.12
N LEU A 381 -26.01 -1.37 -4.48
CA LEU A 381 -24.67 -1.25 -5.07
C LEU A 381 -23.69 -2.37 -4.64
N GLN A 382 -24.01 -3.07 -3.56
CA GLN A 382 -23.20 -4.14 -3.00
C GLN A 382 -22.98 -5.23 -4.04
N ASP A 383 -21.73 -5.69 -4.12
CA ASP A 383 -21.28 -6.68 -5.10
C ASP A 383 -21.58 -6.35 -6.58
N THR A 384 -21.78 -5.08 -6.92
CA THR A 384 -21.73 -4.59 -8.30
C THR A 384 -20.34 -4.06 -8.67
N TYR A 385 -20.14 -3.71 -9.93
CA TYR A 385 -18.94 -2.99 -10.37
C TYR A 385 -18.77 -1.61 -9.71
N TYR A 386 -19.78 -1.06 -9.04
CA TYR A 386 -19.68 0.19 -8.29
C TYR A 386 -18.68 0.02 -7.13
N THR A 387 -18.84 -1.06 -6.36
CA THR A 387 -17.95 -1.40 -5.24
C THR A 387 -16.53 -1.69 -5.73
N VAL A 388 -16.40 -2.34 -6.89
CA VAL A 388 -15.10 -2.60 -7.52
C VAL A 388 -14.43 -1.28 -7.93
N ALA A 389 -15.15 -0.37 -8.60
CA ALA A 389 -14.64 0.93 -9.00
C ALA A 389 -14.25 1.78 -7.79
N HIS A 390 -15.11 1.85 -6.76
CA HIS A 390 -14.85 2.55 -5.52
C HIS A 390 -13.51 2.13 -4.92
N PHE A 391 -13.32 0.82 -4.73
CA PHE A 391 -12.12 0.27 -4.13
C PHE A 391 -10.87 0.55 -4.98
N HIS A 392 -10.96 0.49 -6.32
CA HIS A 392 -9.83 0.82 -7.18
C HIS A 392 -9.50 2.32 -7.17
N TYR A 393 -10.47 3.22 -7.04
CA TYR A 393 -10.20 4.64 -6.79
C TYR A 393 -9.52 4.89 -5.44
N ALA A 394 -9.96 4.22 -4.38
CA ALA A 394 -9.36 4.37 -3.06
C ALA A 394 -7.95 3.74 -2.96
N ILE A 395 -7.74 2.57 -3.57
CA ILE A 395 -6.50 1.80 -3.41
C ILE A 395 -5.53 1.99 -4.58
N LEU A 396 -5.94 1.79 -5.83
CA LEU A 396 -5.04 2.03 -6.97
C LEU A 396 -4.80 3.53 -7.16
N GLY A 397 -5.88 4.31 -7.24
CA GLY A 397 -5.83 5.78 -7.38
C GLY A 397 -5.36 6.52 -6.11
N GLY A 398 -5.39 5.87 -4.95
CA GLY A 398 -4.91 6.44 -3.68
C GLY A 398 -3.55 5.91 -3.26
N VAL A 399 -3.50 4.64 -2.86
CA VAL A 399 -2.29 4.01 -2.31
C VAL A 399 -1.21 3.82 -3.36
N VAL A 400 -1.55 3.19 -4.49
CA VAL A 400 -0.54 2.82 -5.51
C VAL A 400 -0.02 4.06 -6.26
N PHE A 401 -0.88 5.05 -6.53
CA PHE A 401 -0.43 6.33 -7.09
C PHE A 401 0.52 7.06 -6.14
N LEU A 402 0.27 7.04 -4.83
CA LEU A 402 1.20 7.59 -3.84
C LEU A 402 2.47 6.75 -3.69
N MET A 403 2.40 5.43 -3.87
CA MET A 403 3.58 4.59 -3.99
C MET A 403 4.43 5.02 -5.19
N PHE A 404 3.83 5.27 -6.36
CA PHE A 404 4.54 5.83 -7.52
C PHE A 404 5.08 7.23 -7.24
N ALA A 405 4.34 8.08 -6.54
CA ALA A 405 4.81 9.40 -6.11
C ALA A 405 6.07 9.27 -5.24
N GLY A 406 6.05 8.36 -4.25
CA GLY A 406 7.18 8.04 -3.39
C GLY A 406 8.37 7.46 -4.16
N MET A 407 8.12 6.59 -5.14
CA MET A 407 9.19 6.06 -6.01
C MET A 407 9.90 7.19 -6.75
N HIS A 408 9.18 8.16 -7.31
CA HIS A 408 9.81 9.33 -7.95
C HIS A 408 10.50 10.24 -6.93
N TYR A 409 9.86 10.48 -5.79
CA TYR A 409 10.41 11.36 -4.75
C TYR A 409 11.72 10.83 -4.19
N TRP A 410 11.79 9.56 -3.81
CA TRP A 410 12.98 8.93 -3.25
C TRP A 410 13.88 8.24 -4.28
N PHE A 411 13.57 8.34 -5.58
CA PHE A 411 14.45 7.82 -6.64
C PHE A 411 15.89 8.35 -6.53
N PRO A 412 16.14 9.67 -6.42
CA PRO A 412 17.50 10.16 -6.27
C PRO A 412 18.15 9.69 -4.98
N LEU A 413 17.41 9.56 -3.88
CA LEU A 413 17.90 9.05 -2.59
C LEU A 413 18.40 7.61 -2.72
N ILE A 414 17.63 6.74 -3.39
CA ILE A 414 17.93 5.32 -3.52
C ILE A 414 19.02 5.06 -4.56
N THR A 415 19.06 5.84 -5.64
CA THR A 415 19.90 5.54 -6.82
C THR A 415 21.12 6.43 -6.97
N GLY A 416 21.14 7.59 -6.31
CA GLY A 416 22.11 8.65 -6.54
C GLY A 416 21.99 9.32 -7.91
N LYS A 417 20.91 9.07 -8.66
CA LYS A 417 20.71 9.57 -10.02
C LYS A 417 19.33 10.18 -10.20
N MET A 418 19.20 11.01 -11.23
CA MET A 418 17.94 11.60 -11.65
C MET A 418 17.33 10.84 -12.84
N TYR A 419 16.01 10.66 -12.81
CA TYR A 419 15.25 10.24 -13.97
C TYR A 419 14.91 11.43 -14.88
N ASP A 420 14.49 11.17 -16.12
CA ASP A 420 14.07 12.21 -17.06
C ASP A 420 12.68 12.74 -16.68
N GLU A 421 12.64 13.98 -16.19
CA GLU A 421 11.44 14.61 -15.67
C GLU A 421 10.33 14.75 -16.72
N LYS A 422 10.65 15.08 -17.98
CA LYS A 422 9.63 15.23 -19.03
C LYS A 422 8.98 13.89 -19.35
N LYS A 423 9.77 12.83 -19.45
CA LYS A 423 9.27 11.48 -19.73
C LYS A 423 8.47 10.93 -18.55
N ALA A 424 8.91 11.18 -17.32
CA ALA A 424 8.18 10.76 -16.13
C ALA A 424 6.80 11.44 -16.02
N LYS A 425 6.68 12.71 -16.42
CA LYS A 425 5.37 13.39 -16.54
C LYS A 425 4.46 12.76 -17.60
N ILE A 426 5.00 12.36 -18.75
CA ILE A 426 4.22 11.66 -19.79
C ILE A 426 3.67 10.33 -19.24
N ALA A 427 4.50 9.55 -18.52
CA ALA A 427 4.05 8.34 -17.83
C ALA A 427 2.91 8.62 -16.85
N PHE A 428 3.00 9.69 -16.06
CA PHE A 428 1.92 10.11 -15.18
C PHE A 428 0.62 10.38 -15.96
N TYR A 429 0.66 11.19 -17.03
CA TYR A 429 -0.57 11.52 -17.76
C TYR A 429 -1.22 10.29 -18.42
N LEU A 430 -0.42 9.38 -18.98
CA LEU A 430 -0.92 8.11 -19.50
C LEU A 430 -1.60 7.30 -18.39
N ASN A 431 -0.95 7.15 -17.24
CA ASN A 431 -1.52 6.42 -16.11
C ASN A 431 -2.78 7.10 -15.56
N PHE A 432 -2.79 8.42 -15.40
CA PHE A 432 -3.93 9.15 -14.88
C PHE A 432 -5.15 9.04 -15.81
N ILE A 433 -4.96 9.25 -17.11
CA ILE A 433 -6.04 9.15 -18.10
C ILE A 433 -6.52 7.71 -18.23
N GLY A 434 -5.59 6.76 -18.38
CA GLY A 434 -5.90 5.33 -18.50
C GLY A 434 -6.65 4.81 -17.28
N PHE A 435 -6.25 5.21 -16.07
CA PHE A 435 -6.92 4.84 -14.82
C PHE A 435 -8.38 5.33 -14.77
N ASN A 436 -8.63 6.59 -15.13
CA ASN A 436 -9.99 7.14 -15.10
C ASN A 436 -10.86 6.46 -16.17
N LEU A 437 -10.35 6.25 -17.38
CA LEU A 437 -11.07 5.51 -18.44
C LEU A 437 -11.33 4.05 -18.06
N LEU A 438 -10.42 3.43 -17.30
CA LEU A 438 -10.54 2.06 -16.83
C LEU A 438 -11.68 1.90 -15.81
N TRP A 439 -11.75 2.78 -14.81
CA TRP A 439 -12.62 2.56 -13.63
C TRP A 439 -13.84 3.48 -13.55
N PHE A 440 -13.81 4.68 -14.13
CA PHE A 440 -14.97 5.58 -14.06
C PHE A 440 -16.23 4.98 -14.71
N PRO A 441 -16.16 4.35 -15.90
CA PRO A 441 -17.33 3.70 -16.51
C PRO A 441 -17.92 2.59 -15.64
N MET A 442 -17.10 1.95 -14.80
CA MET A 442 -17.53 0.85 -13.93
C MET A 442 -18.39 1.34 -12.76
N PHE A 443 -18.27 2.61 -12.32
CA PHE A 443 -19.27 3.20 -11.41
C PHE A 443 -20.65 3.24 -12.05
N ILE A 444 -20.72 3.64 -13.32
CA ILE A 444 -21.99 3.75 -14.05
C ILE A 444 -22.57 2.36 -14.31
N ALA A 445 -21.76 1.42 -14.80
CA ALA A 445 -22.18 0.04 -15.01
C ALA A 445 -22.70 -0.61 -13.72
N GLY A 446 -21.98 -0.42 -12.61
CA GLY A 446 -22.40 -0.95 -11.31
C GLY A 446 -23.68 -0.31 -10.77
N TYR A 447 -23.86 1.00 -10.98
CA TYR A 447 -25.10 1.69 -10.63
C TYR A 447 -26.31 1.14 -11.41
N TYR A 448 -26.11 0.78 -12.69
CA TYR A 448 -27.13 0.10 -13.50
C TYR A 448 -27.27 -1.39 -13.21
N GLY A 449 -26.56 -1.92 -12.21
CA GLY A 449 -26.74 -3.29 -11.72
C GLY A 449 -25.79 -4.33 -12.32
N MET A 450 -24.71 -3.94 -13.00
CA MET A 450 -23.71 -4.89 -13.49
C MET A 450 -22.97 -5.56 -12.32
N PRO A 451 -23.16 -6.88 -12.06
CA PRO A 451 -22.55 -7.56 -10.93
C PRO A 451 -21.05 -7.75 -11.13
N ARG A 452 -20.28 -7.84 -10.04
CA ARG A 452 -18.85 -8.23 -10.10
C ARG A 452 -18.70 -9.75 -10.18
N ARG A 453 -17.50 -10.23 -10.53
CA ARG A 453 -17.15 -11.67 -10.61
C ARG A 453 -17.93 -12.44 -11.68
N TYR A 454 -18.40 -11.73 -12.71
CA TYR A 454 -19.08 -12.32 -13.85
C TYR A 454 -18.10 -12.42 -15.00
N PHE A 455 -17.99 -13.61 -15.60
CA PHE A 455 -17.14 -13.84 -16.77
C PHE A 455 -17.81 -13.34 -18.07
N ASP A 456 -19.13 -13.16 -18.06
CA ASP A 456 -19.94 -12.67 -19.18
C ASP A 456 -21.02 -11.69 -18.68
N TYR A 457 -21.58 -10.88 -19.58
CA TYR A 457 -22.46 -9.77 -19.26
C TYR A 457 -23.50 -9.48 -20.35
N LEU A 458 -24.56 -8.77 -19.98
CA LEU A 458 -25.64 -8.41 -20.91
C LEU A 458 -25.20 -7.29 -21.90
N PRO A 459 -25.70 -7.28 -23.15
CA PRO A 459 -25.27 -6.35 -24.18
C PRO A 459 -25.32 -4.86 -23.80
N GLU A 460 -26.26 -4.44 -22.94
CA GLU A 460 -26.36 -3.06 -22.45
C GLU A 460 -25.11 -2.58 -21.70
N PHE A 461 -24.30 -3.49 -21.12
CA PHE A 461 -23.08 -3.13 -20.40
C PHE A 461 -21.83 -3.07 -21.28
N GLN A 462 -21.93 -3.49 -22.55
CA GLN A 462 -20.79 -3.61 -23.47
C GLN A 462 -19.99 -2.32 -23.61
N ILE A 463 -20.66 -1.18 -23.75
CA ILE A 463 -19.97 0.10 -23.92
C ILE A 463 -19.05 0.43 -22.73
N TYR A 464 -19.47 0.13 -21.50
CA TYR A 464 -18.67 0.41 -20.31
C TYR A 464 -17.44 -0.48 -20.26
N HIS A 465 -17.60 -1.75 -20.60
CA HIS A 465 -16.49 -2.70 -20.67
C HIS A 465 -15.48 -2.36 -21.77
N GLN A 466 -15.94 -1.93 -22.96
CA GLN A 466 -15.05 -1.51 -24.05
C GLN A 466 -14.24 -0.25 -23.70
N ILE A 467 -14.86 0.77 -23.09
CA ILE A 467 -14.13 1.95 -22.61
C ILE A 467 -13.12 1.54 -21.54
N SER A 468 -13.54 0.68 -20.61
CA SER A 468 -12.69 0.14 -19.54
C SER A 468 -11.48 -0.60 -20.11
N PHE A 469 -11.66 -1.41 -21.15
CA PHE A 469 -10.58 -2.09 -21.86
C PHE A 469 -9.56 -1.12 -22.46
N PHE A 470 -9.98 -0.09 -23.20
CA PHE A 470 -9.05 0.91 -23.74
C PHE A 470 -8.33 1.68 -22.62
N GLY A 471 -9.03 1.96 -21.52
CA GLY A 471 -8.42 2.49 -20.30
C GLY A 471 -7.33 1.59 -19.75
N ALA A 472 -7.55 0.27 -19.71
CA ALA A 472 -6.55 -0.72 -19.27
C ALA A 472 -5.29 -0.67 -20.14
N ILE A 473 -5.44 -0.61 -21.47
CA ILE A 473 -4.31 -0.55 -22.41
C ILE A 473 -3.49 0.72 -22.20
N ILE A 474 -4.15 1.88 -22.09
CA ILE A 474 -3.48 3.16 -21.85
C ILE A 474 -2.75 3.14 -20.51
N PHE A 475 -3.39 2.62 -19.46
CA PHE A 475 -2.80 2.50 -18.13
C PHE A 475 -1.55 1.60 -18.14
N ILE A 476 -1.62 0.43 -18.76
CA ILE A 476 -0.48 -0.50 -18.84
C ILE A 476 0.66 0.08 -19.68
N ALA A 477 0.35 0.75 -20.78
CA ALA A 477 1.35 1.47 -21.56
C ALA A 477 2.05 2.55 -20.72
N GLY A 478 1.30 3.30 -19.91
CA GLY A 478 1.84 4.27 -18.95
C GLY A 478 2.74 3.63 -17.88
N LEU A 479 2.35 2.48 -17.33
CA LEU A 479 3.15 1.72 -16.37
C LEU A 479 4.47 1.25 -16.99
N ILE A 480 4.41 0.58 -18.16
CA ILE A 480 5.62 0.11 -18.87
C ILE A 480 6.54 1.29 -19.17
N TYR A 481 5.98 2.42 -19.63
CA TYR A 481 6.75 3.63 -19.90
C TYR A 481 7.40 4.20 -18.64
N MET A 482 6.68 4.25 -17.51
CA MET A 482 7.21 4.71 -16.22
C MET A 482 8.41 3.88 -15.77
N PHE A 483 8.30 2.55 -15.77
CA PHE A 483 9.39 1.67 -15.35
C PHE A 483 10.56 1.70 -16.32
N TRP A 484 10.31 1.89 -17.62
CA TRP A 484 11.37 2.17 -18.59
C TRP A 484 12.11 3.49 -18.29
N VAL A 485 11.39 4.55 -17.89
CA VAL A 485 12.01 5.82 -17.45
C VAL A 485 12.88 5.61 -16.22
N PHE A 486 12.41 4.87 -15.22
CA PHE A 486 13.23 4.54 -14.04
C PHE A 486 14.47 3.72 -14.40
N PHE A 487 14.33 2.70 -15.24
CA PHE A 487 15.46 1.90 -15.71
C PHE A 487 16.50 2.76 -16.45
N LYS A 488 16.04 3.68 -17.31
CA LYS A 488 16.91 4.63 -18.01
C LYS A 488 17.57 5.63 -17.07
N GLY A 489 16.87 6.13 -16.06
CA GLY A 489 17.42 7.00 -15.02
C GLY A 489 18.49 6.29 -14.18
N TRP A 490 18.24 5.04 -13.79
CA TRP A 490 19.19 4.26 -13.01
C TRP A 490 20.49 3.99 -13.80
N THR A 491 20.35 3.62 -15.07
CA THR A 491 21.51 3.22 -15.89
C THR A 491 22.24 4.42 -16.47
N LYS A 492 21.52 5.41 -17.00
CA LYS A 492 22.06 6.53 -17.81
C LYS A 492 21.68 7.92 -17.28
N GLY A 493 21.00 8.01 -16.14
CA GLY A 493 20.65 9.30 -15.53
C GLY A 493 21.86 10.04 -15.01
N GLU A 494 21.72 11.36 -14.94
CA GLU A 494 22.73 12.25 -14.36
C GLU A 494 22.83 12.03 -12.85
N ALA A 495 24.02 12.25 -12.28
CA ALA A 495 24.23 12.17 -10.85
C ALA A 495 23.37 13.22 -10.13
N SER A 496 22.68 12.79 -9.07
CA SER A 496 21.86 13.67 -8.25
C SER A 496 22.68 14.32 -7.14
N THR A 497 22.31 15.52 -6.72
CA THR A 497 22.81 16.06 -5.45
C THR A 497 22.15 15.30 -4.27
N PRO A 498 22.71 15.35 -3.06
CA PRO A 498 22.09 14.69 -1.90
C PRO A 498 20.67 15.20 -1.57
N ASN A 499 20.37 16.46 -1.90
CA ASN A 499 19.07 17.09 -1.71
C ASN A 499 18.62 17.80 -3.00
N PRO A 500 18.17 17.07 -4.02
CA PRO A 500 17.76 17.68 -5.30
C PRO A 500 16.44 18.45 -5.16
N TRP A 501 15.70 18.21 -4.08
CA TRP A 501 14.38 18.76 -3.87
C TRP A 501 14.37 19.97 -2.95
N ASN A 502 15.47 20.36 -2.31
CA ASN A 502 15.46 21.32 -1.19
C ASN A 502 14.40 20.94 -0.14
N ALA A 503 14.43 19.67 0.29
CA ALA A 503 13.58 19.13 1.33
C ALA A 503 14.22 19.35 2.72
N THR A 504 13.39 19.44 3.76
CA THR A 504 13.83 19.81 5.13
C THR A 504 14.05 18.60 6.04
N THR A 505 13.60 17.41 5.67
CA THR A 505 13.65 16.19 6.50
C THR A 505 15.03 15.51 6.44
N LEU A 506 15.36 14.71 7.46
CA LEU A 506 16.74 14.23 7.70
C LEU A 506 17.29 13.32 6.60
N GLU A 507 16.45 12.57 5.90
CA GLU A 507 16.89 11.70 4.81
C GLU A 507 17.54 12.47 3.66
N TRP A 508 17.21 13.76 3.51
CA TRP A 508 17.80 14.65 2.50
C TRP A 508 19.04 15.41 2.99
N HIS A 509 19.40 15.26 4.26
CA HIS A 509 20.57 15.89 4.86
C HIS A 509 21.76 14.92 4.97
N LEU A 510 21.68 13.76 4.34
CA LEU A 510 22.77 12.79 4.25
C LEU A 510 23.92 13.32 3.37
N PRO A 511 25.17 12.83 3.55
CA PRO A 511 26.34 13.42 2.92
C PRO A 511 26.47 13.00 1.45
N THR A 512 25.82 11.90 1.07
CA THR A 512 25.85 11.33 -0.27
C THR A 512 24.48 10.81 -0.63
N SER A 513 24.22 10.77 -1.94
CA SER A 513 23.14 9.95 -2.50
C SER A 513 23.74 8.98 -3.53
N PRO A 514 23.62 7.65 -3.35
CA PRO A 514 22.90 6.95 -2.28
C PRO A 514 23.54 7.13 -0.89
N PRO A 515 22.77 6.91 0.19
CA PRO A 515 23.26 6.95 1.57
C PRO A 515 24.48 6.05 1.86
N PRO A 516 25.36 6.44 2.81
CA PRO A 516 26.35 5.55 3.40
C PRO A 516 25.70 4.35 4.12
N LEU A 517 26.47 3.28 4.35
CA LEU A 517 25.98 2.09 5.09
C LEU A 517 25.41 2.46 6.46
N GLU A 518 26.16 3.22 7.28
CA GLU A 518 25.74 3.60 8.64
C GLU A 518 24.72 4.76 8.68
N ASN A 519 24.29 5.28 7.53
CA ASN A 519 23.51 6.51 7.39
C ASN A 519 24.27 7.73 7.92
N HIS A 520 24.30 7.87 9.24
CA HIS A 520 24.93 8.96 9.97
C HIS A 520 26.19 8.50 10.72
N SER A 521 27.31 9.18 10.49
CA SER A 521 28.57 8.93 11.19
C SER A 521 28.47 9.24 12.69
N LYS A 522 27.66 10.25 13.04
CA LYS A 522 27.28 10.62 14.41
C LYS A 522 25.76 10.79 14.47
N VAL A 523 25.11 10.51 15.60
CA VAL A 523 23.66 10.70 15.71
C VAL A 523 23.34 12.20 15.67
N PRO A 524 22.41 12.67 14.82
CA PRO A 524 22.04 14.09 14.75
C PRO A 524 21.29 14.54 16.01
N TYR A 525 21.44 15.81 16.40
CA TYR A 525 20.54 16.45 17.37
C TYR A 525 19.46 17.22 16.60
N VAL A 526 18.19 17.00 16.93
CA VAL A 526 17.05 17.57 16.20
C VAL A 526 16.29 18.54 17.11
N ASP A 527 16.45 19.83 16.86
CA ASP A 527 15.75 20.92 17.55
C ASP A 527 14.67 21.60 16.71
N PHE A 528 14.65 21.39 15.40
CA PHE A 528 13.71 21.96 14.43
C PHE A 528 12.45 21.10 14.20
N ASN A 529 11.40 21.69 13.63
CA ASN A 529 10.20 20.97 13.19
C ASN A 529 10.35 20.45 11.75
N PRO A 530 9.63 19.37 11.37
CA PRO A 530 9.61 18.93 9.99
C PRO A 530 8.89 19.97 9.13
N TYR A 531 9.37 20.17 7.89
CA TYR A 531 8.77 21.06 6.88
C TYR A 531 8.96 22.57 7.09
N GLU A 532 9.98 23.00 7.83
CA GLU A 532 10.23 24.44 8.03
C GLU A 532 10.77 25.11 6.75
N TYR A 533 9.91 25.91 6.11
CA TYR A 533 10.26 26.75 4.96
C TYR A 533 10.05 28.24 5.29
N HIS A 534 11.04 29.09 5.00
CA HIS A 534 10.92 30.54 5.10
C HIS A 534 11.16 31.19 3.74
N GLN A 535 10.19 31.99 3.27
CA GLN A 535 10.19 32.60 1.93
C GLN A 535 10.38 31.60 0.77
N GLY A 536 10.10 30.32 1.02
CA GLY A 536 10.23 29.22 0.05
C GLY A 536 11.57 28.49 0.07
N GLU A 537 12.49 28.88 0.96
CA GLU A 537 13.75 28.19 1.19
C GLU A 537 13.67 27.34 2.48
N PRO A 538 14.33 26.17 2.54
CA PRO A 538 14.48 25.42 3.77
C PRO A 538 15.11 26.30 4.85
N VAL A 539 14.46 26.39 6.02
CA VAL A 539 15.01 27.09 7.18
C VAL A 539 16.25 26.35 7.69
N VAL A 540 16.13 25.03 7.78
CA VAL A 540 17.17 24.18 8.33
C VAL A 540 18.29 24.03 7.31
N LYS A 541 19.46 24.59 7.65
CA LYS A 541 20.73 24.24 7.02
C LYS A 541 21.50 23.36 8.00
N PHE A 542 21.46 22.06 7.77
CA PHE A 542 22.12 21.11 8.65
C PHE A 542 23.61 20.97 8.29
N ASN A 543 24.52 21.22 9.23
CA ASN A 543 25.93 20.89 9.05
C ASN A 543 26.13 19.41 9.34
N TYR A 544 26.51 18.64 8.32
CA TYR A 544 26.73 17.21 8.50
C TYR A 544 28.00 16.86 9.31
N GLU A 545 28.98 17.75 9.40
CA GLU A 545 30.21 17.51 10.14
C GLU A 545 30.03 17.74 11.65
N THR A 546 29.28 18.79 12.00
CA THR A 546 28.99 19.13 13.40
C THR A 546 27.68 18.53 13.91
N MET A 547 26.83 18.00 13.02
CA MET A 547 25.48 17.50 13.32
C MET A 547 24.60 18.54 14.03
N GLN A 548 24.83 19.80 13.70
CA GLN A 548 24.14 20.97 14.27
C GLN A 548 23.59 21.85 13.14
N ARG A 549 22.57 22.61 13.50
CA ARG A 549 22.00 23.70 12.70
C ARG A 549 23.08 24.78 12.45
N ILE A 550 23.16 25.28 11.21
CA ILE A 550 24.14 26.31 10.79
C ILE A 550 23.58 27.73 10.94
N ASP A 551 22.25 27.88 10.93
CA ASP A 551 21.55 29.16 10.90
C ASP A 551 21.17 29.72 12.28
#